data_AF-A0A2D7SS71-F1
#
_entry.id   AF-A0A2D7SS71-F1
#
_cell.length_a   1.000
_cell.length_b   1.000
_cell.length_c   1.000
_cell.angle_alpha   90.00
_cell.angle_beta   90.00
_cell.angle_gamma   90.00
#
_symmetry.space_group_name_H-M   'P 1'
#
loop_
_entity.id
_entity.type
_entity.pdbx_description
1 polymer ?
#
loop_
_entity_poly.entity_id
_entity_poly.type
_entity_poly.pdbx_seq_one_letter_code
_entity_poly.pdbx_strand_id
1 'polypeptide(L)'
;MYQKNVKILDALHPILAIENKKKKIETVSQKIEINDKERLIVISGPNAGGKSVTLKTFGILQLMIQSGLFVPVNSKSKFTIYDSIYTDIGDNQSIENELSTYSYRLKKNESNIK
;
A
#
# COMPACT_ATOMS: atom_id res chain seq x y z
N MET A 1 22.35 8.14 -9.89
CA MET A 1 21.32 8.26 -8.84
C MET A 1 19.97 8.24 -9.56
N TYR A 2 19.28 7.10 -9.59
CA TYR A 2 18.02 6.97 -10.34
C TYR A 2 16.91 7.76 -9.64
N GLN A 3 16.15 8.53 -10.43
CA GLN A 3 15.04 9.33 -9.95
C GLN A 3 13.85 8.39 -9.67
N LYS A 4 13.40 8.30 -8.42
CA LYS A 4 12.28 7.43 -7.98
C LYS A 4 10.93 8.09 -8.26
N ASN A 5 10.46 7.99 -9.50
CA ASN A 5 9.14 8.47 -9.90
C ASN A 5 8.12 7.33 -9.94
N VAL A 6 7.04 7.46 -9.16
CA VAL A 6 5.90 6.55 -9.22
C VAL A 6 4.67 7.31 -9.67
N LYS A 7 3.94 6.75 -10.64
CA LYS A 7 2.69 7.27 -11.16
C LYS A 7 1.76 6.13 -11.49
N ILE A 8 0.86 5.80 -10.59
CA ILE A 8 -0.12 4.72 -10.75
C ILE A 8 -1.48 5.37 -10.99
N LEU A 9 -2.08 5.07 -12.14
CA LEU A 9 -3.35 5.62 -12.58
C LEU A 9 -4.40 4.50 -12.64
N ASP A 10 -5.65 4.84 -12.32
CA ASP A 10 -6.80 3.92 -12.33
C ASP A 10 -6.53 2.60 -11.58
N ALA A 11 -5.83 2.69 -10.44
CA ALA A 11 -5.36 1.54 -9.69
C ALA A 11 -6.49 0.88 -8.90
N LEU A 12 -6.73 -0.41 -9.16
CA LEU A 12 -7.67 -1.20 -8.38
C LEU A 12 -6.91 -2.08 -7.39
N HIS A 13 -7.43 -2.23 -6.17
CA HIS A 13 -6.94 -3.25 -5.25
C HIS A 13 -7.33 -4.64 -5.81
N PRO A 14 -6.38 -5.52 -6.20
CA PRO A 14 -6.69 -6.73 -6.97
C PRO A 14 -7.72 -7.65 -6.30
N ILE A 15 -7.53 -7.96 -5.02
CA ILE A 15 -8.44 -8.83 -4.26
C ILE A 15 -9.83 -8.19 -4.09
N LEU A 16 -9.88 -6.90 -3.69
CA LEU A 16 -11.14 -6.18 -3.55
C LEU A 16 -11.91 -6.11 -4.88
N ALA A 17 -11.23 -5.88 -6.00
CA ALA A 17 -11.84 -5.84 -7.32
C ALA A 17 -12.49 -7.18 -7.69
N ILE A 18 -11.84 -8.30 -7.38
CA ILE A 18 -12.39 -9.65 -7.59
C ILE A 18 -13.63 -9.86 -6.72
N GLU A 19 -13.57 -9.53 -5.43
CA GLU A 19 -14.68 -9.71 -4.49
C GLU A 19 -15.88 -8.83 -4.83
N ASN A 20 -15.64 -7.57 -5.18
CA ASN A 20 -16.69 -6.64 -5.58
C ASN A 20 -17.33 -7.04 -6.90
N LYS A 21 -16.56 -7.57 -7.86
CA LYS A 21 -17.10 -8.13 -9.11
C LYS A 21 -18.10 -9.27 -8.85
N LYS A 22 -17.79 -10.17 -7.91
CA LYS A 22 -18.72 -11.25 -7.49
C LYS A 22 -20.00 -10.68 -6.88
N LYS A 23 -19.87 -9.59 -6.10
CA LYS A 23 -21.00 -8.91 -5.45
C LYS A 23 -21.74 -7.91 -6.34
N LYS A 24 -21.31 -7.72 -7.60
CA LYS A 24 -21.81 -6.69 -8.52
C LYS A 24 -21.73 -5.27 -7.93
N ILE A 25 -20.69 -5.01 -7.14
CA ILE A 25 -20.36 -3.70 -6.58
C ILE A 25 -19.24 -3.09 -7.42
N GLU A 26 -19.35 -1.80 -7.73
CA GLU A 26 -18.27 -1.09 -8.40
C GLU A 26 -17.07 -0.90 -7.46
N THR A 27 -15.86 -1.13 -7.96
CA THR A 27 -14.64 -0.85 -7.20
C THR A 27 -14.07 0.48 -7.66
N VAL A 28 -13.98 1.44 -6.73
CA VAL A 28 -13.43 2.76 -7.02
C VAL A 28 -11.91 2.67 -7.19
N SER A 29 -11.42 3.17 -8.32
CA SER A 29 -10.00 3.22 -8.62
C SER A 29 -9.28 4.37 -7.92
N GLN A 30 -7.98 4.20 -7.71
CA GLN A 30 -7.14 5.16 -7.00
C GLN A 30 -6.03 5.68 -7.92
N LYS A 31 -5.65 6.93 -7.71
CA LYS A 31 -4.47 7.55 -8.33
C LYS A 31 -3.40 7.78 -7.27
N ILE A 32 -2.18 7.33 -7.55
CA ILE A 32 -1.03 7.47 -6.63
C ILE A 32 0.14 8.06 -7.42
N GLU A 33 0.60 9.24 -7.04
CA GLU A 33 1.77 9.90 -7.63
C GLU A 33 2.77 10.21 -6.51
N ILE A 34 4.02 9.82 -6.74
CA ILE A 34 5.15 10.07 -5.83
C ILE A 34 6.29 10.56 -6.70
N ASN A 35 6.74 11.78 -6.48
CA ASN A 35 7.95 12.29 -7.13
C ASN A 35 9.13 12.32 -6.17
N ASP A 36 10.34 12.53 -6.71
CA ASP A 36 11.58 12.49 -5.92
C ASP A 36 11.70 13.53 -4.82
N LYS A 37 10.91 14.60 -4.88
CA LYS A 37 10.83 15.61 -3.83
C LYS A 37 9.87 15.18 -2.72
N GLU A 38 8.92 14.32 -3.03
CA GLU A 38 7.88 13.78 -2.15
C GLU A 38 8.29 12.41 -1.61
N ARG A 39 9.22 12.40 -0.65
CA ARG A 39 9.68 11.14 -0.02
C ARG A 39 8.74 10.61 1.07
N LEU A 40 7.73 11.39 1.44
CA LEU A 40 6.76 11.04 2.47
C LEU A 40 5.36 11.45 2.00
N ILE A 41 4.42 10.51 2.09
CA ILE A 41 3.00 10.75 1.81
C ILE A 41 2.21 10.53 3.09
N VAL A 42 1.44 11.54 3.47
CA VAL A 42 0.52 11.47 4.61
C VAL A 42 -0.90 11.29 4.07
N ILE A 43 -1.55 10.21 4.47
CA ILE A 43 -2.95 9.93 4.12
C ILE A 43 -3.81 10.16 5.36
N SER A 44 -4.66 11.18 5.33
CA SER A 44 -5.62 11.52 6.40
C SER A 44 -7.07 11.30 5.95
N GLY A 45 -8.01 11.38 6.89
CA GLY A 45 -9.44 11.19 6.64
C GLY A 45 -10.12 10.30 7.67
N PRO A 46 -11.46 10.16 7.62
CA PRO A 46 -12.24 9.37 8.58
C PRO A 46 -11.85 7.88 8.54
N ASN A 47 -12.12 7.16 9.63
CA ASN A 47 -12.01 5.70 9.63
C ASN A 47 -12.96 5.11 8.59
N ALA A 48 -12.59 3.98 7.99
CA ALA A 48 -13.22 3.39 6.80
C ALA A 48 -13.15 4.22 5.50
N GLY A 49 -12.49 5.38 5.48
CA GLY A 49 -12.27 6.21 4.28
C GLY A 49 -11.25 5.66 3.27
N GLY A 50 -10.96 4.36 3.27
CA GLY A 50 -10.07 3.73 2.29
C GLY A 50 -8.56 3.85 2.55
N LYS A 51 -8.11 4.58 3.57
CA LYS A 51 -6.67 4.80 3.85
C LYS A 51 -5.81 3.52 3.85
N SER A 52 -6.21 2.52 4.63
CA SER A 52 -5.51 1.23 4.70
C SER A 52 -5.61 0.45 3.38
N VAL A 53 -6.71 0.59 2.64
CA VAL A 53 -6.88 -0.01 1.31
C VAL A 53 -5.90 0.64 0.33
N THR A 54 -5.69 1.96 0.39
CA THR A 54 -4.70 2.67 -0.44
C THR A 54 -3.30 2.13 -0.23
N LEU A 55 -2.85 2.01 1.02
CA LEU A 55 -1.51 1.48 1.34
C LEU A 55 -1.34 0.03 0.87
N LYS A 56 -2.34 -0.83 1.12
CA LYS A 56 -2.33 -2.23 0.66
C LYS A 56 -2.36 -2.34 -0.87
N THR A 57 -3.11 -1.47 -1.55
CA THR A 57 -3.16 -1.41 -3.01
C THR A 57 -1.78 -1.14 -3.56
N PHE A 58 -1.11 -0.09 -3.09
CA PHE A 58 0.25 0.23 -3.51
C PHE A 58 1.22 -0.94 -3.31
N GLY A 59 1.26 -1.51 -2.10
CA GLY A 59 2.18 -2.59 -1.76
C GLY A 59 1.97 -3.85 -2.61
N ILE A 60 0.71 -4.28 -2.79
CA ILE A 60 0.40 -5.45 -3.61
C ILE A 60 0.74 -5.20 -5.08
N LEU A 61 0.38 -4.04 -5.64
CA LEU A 61 0.69 -3.72 -7.04
C LEU A 61 2.20 -3.67 -7.28
N GLN A 62 2.96 -3.11 -6.33
CA GLN A 62 4.42 -3.05 -6.40
C GLN A 62 5.05 -4.45 -6.37
N LEU A 63 4.55 -5.34 -5.50
CA LEU A 63 5.02 -6.74 -5.45
C LEU A 63 4.66 -7.49 -6.74
N MET A 64 3.43 -7.32 -7.24
CA MET A 64 2.98 -7.98 -8.47
C MET A 64 3.85 -7.60 -9.67
N ILE A 65 4.07 -6.29 -9.89
CA ILE A 65 4.87 -5.83 -11.04
C ILE A 65 6.34 -6.28 -10.93
N GLN A 66 6.94 -6.23 -9.73
CA GLN A 66 8.31 -6.73 -9.51
C GLN A 66 8.43 -8.25 -9.60
N SER A 67 7.32 -8.97 -9.54
CA SER A 67 7.25 -10.42 -9.77
C SER A 67 6.95 -10.77 -11.23
N GLY A 68 6.87 -9.79 -12.13
CA GLY A 68 6.55 -10.00 -13.54
C GLY A 68 5.07 -10.28 -13.82
N LEU A 69 4.17 -9.94 -12.90
CA LEU A 69 2.72 -10.14 -13.06
C LEU A 69 2.04 -8.90 -13.66
N PHE A 70 0.95 -9.13 -14.41
CA PHE A 70 0.06 -8.05 -14.82
C PHE A 70 -0.63 -7.42 -13.60
N VAL A 71 -0.82 -6.11 -13.66
CA VAL A 71 -1.43 -5.31 -12.60
C VAL A 71 -2.67 -4.57 -13.12
N PRO A 72 -3.75 -4.45 -12.32
CA PRO A 72 -5.00 -3.78 -12.72
C PRO A 72 -4.87 -2.26 -12.59
N VAL A 73 -4.16 -1.64 -13.54
CA VAL A 73 -3.89 -0.20 -13.60
C VAL A 73 -3.96 0.27 -15.05
N ASN A 74 -4.01 1.59 -15.26
CA ASN A 74 -3.89 2.17 -16.59
C ASN A 74 -2.51 1.88 -17.21
N SER A 75 -2.44 1.63 -18.52
CA SER A 75 -1.18 1.36 -19.24
C SER A 75 -0.17 2.51 -19.22
N LYS A 76 -0.62 3.74 -18.92
CA LYS A 76 0.25 4.91 -18.73
C LYS A 76 0.89 4.97 -17.34
N SER A 77 0.65 3.99 -16.47
CA SER A 77 1.23 3.91 -15.14
C SER A 77 2.73 3.62 -15.20
N LYS A 78 3.49 4.18 -14.25
CA LYS A 78 4.92 4.00 -14.08
C LYS A 78 5.19 3.56 -12.65
N PHE A 79 5.98 2.49 -12.53
CA PHE A 79 6.45 1.97 -11.26
C PHE A 79 7.96 2.21 -11.15
N THR A 80 8.43 2.37 -9.93
CA THR A 80 9.86 2.35 -9.61
C THR A 80 10.20 0.97 -9.08
N ILE A 81 11.39 0.45 -9.40
CA ILE A 81 11.90 -0.79 -8.78
C ILE A 81 12.52 -0.46 -7.43
N TYR A 82 12.12 -1.19 -6.40
CA TYR A 82 12.63 -1.10 -5.04
C TYR A 82 13.39 -2.37 -4.69
N ASP A 83 14.54 -2.22 -4.04
CA ASP A 83 15.34 -3.33 -3.53
C ASP A 83 14.60 -4.09 -2.42
N SER A 84 13.91 -3.34 -1.55
CA SER A 84 13.13 -3.88 -0.44
C SER A 84 11.82 -3.10 -0.25
N ILE A 85 10.77 -3.80 0.18
CA ILE A 85 9.46 -3.23 0.52
C ILE A 85 9.14 -3.62 1.97
N TYR A 86 9.07 -2.63 2.85
CA TYR A 86 8.74 -2.81 4.26
C TYR A 86 7.32 -2.34 4.54
N THR A 87 6.62 -3.03 5.44
CA THR A 87 5.26 -2.64 5.83
C THR A 87 5.03 -2.79 7.32
N ASP A 88 4.36 -1.79 7.90
CA ASP A 88 3.75 -1.90 9.21
C ASP A 88 2.28 -1.50 9.12
N ILE A 89 1.43 -2.51 8.88
CA ILE A 89 0.00 -2.35 8.63
C ILE A 89 -0.76 -3.38 9.48
N GLY A 90 -1.61 -2.93 10.39
CA GLY A 90 -2.46 -3.78 11.25
C GLY A 90 -2.88 -3.06 12.53
N ASP A 91 -4.02 -3.45 13.09
CA ASP A 91 -4.53 -2.94 14.37
C ASP A 91 -4.79 -4.14 15.29
N ASN A 92 -4.03 -4.26 16.38
CA ASN A 92 -4.27 -5.24 17.44
C ASN A 92 -4.94 -4.48 18.60
N GLN A 93 -6.19 -4.07 18.43
CA GLN A 93 -6.93 -3.41 19.51
C GLN A 93 -7.62 -4.42 20.42
N SER A 94 -6.93 -4.78 21.51
CA SER A 94 -7.54 -5.10 22.80
C SER A 94 -6.69 -4.48 23.92
N ILE A 95 -7.31 -3.99 24.98
CA ILE A 95 -6.64 -3.27 26.08
C ILE A 95 -5.61 -4.16 26.80
N GLU A 96 -5.83 -5.49 26.84
CA GLU A 96 -4.85 -6.48 27.33
C GLU A 96 -3.62 -6.65 26.41
N ASN A 97 -3.73 -6.27 25.12
CA ASN A 97 -2.64 -6.28 24.15
C ASN A 97 -1.85 -4.96 24.09
N GLU A 98 -2.28 -3.85 24.73
CA GLU A 98 -1.58 -2.56 24.60
C GLU A 98 -0.16 -2.59 25.21
N LEU A 99 0.05 -3.34 26.30
CA LEU A 99 1.37 -3.53 26.92
C LEU A 99 2.30 -4.45 26.08
N SER A 100 1.76 -5.47 25.42
CA SER A 100 2.55 -6.41 24.59
C SER A 100 2.80 -5.90 23.17
N THR A 101 1.92 -5.04 22.64
CA THR A 101 1.97 -4.52 21.27
C THR A 101 2.97 -3.37 21.11
N TYR A 102 3.19 -2.53 22.12
CA TYR A 102 4.19 -1.45 22.03
C TYR A 102 5.62 -2.02 21.90
N SER A 103 6.01 -2.96 22.76
CA SER A 103 7.32 -3.63 22.68
C SER A 103 7.48 -4.41 21.37
N TYR A 104 6.43 -5.06 20.86
CA TYR A 104 6.44 -5.76 19.58
C TYR A 104 6.62 -4.79 18.39
N ARG A 105 5.91 -3.66 18.36
CA ARG A 105 6.05 -2.63 17.33
C ARG A 105 7.45 -2.03 17.33
N LEU A 106 8.03 -1.75 18.50
CA LEU A 106 9.42 -1.29 18.61
C LEU A 106 10.40 -2.33 18.07
N LYS A 107 10.28 -3.60 18.50
CA LYS A 107 11.14 -4.69 18.01
C LYS A 107 11.06 -4.88 16.49
N LYS A 108 9.85 -4.77 15.93
CA LYS A 108 9.62 -4.87 14.49
C LYS A 108 10.18 -3.66 13.73
N ASN A 109 10.02 -2.46 14.27
CA ASN A 109 10.62 -1.25 13.70
C ASN A 109 12.15 -1.32 13.74
N GLU A 110 12.76 -1.80 14.82
CA GLU A 110 14.21 -2.05 14.89
C GLU A 110 14.68 -3.06 13.83
N SER A 111 13.89 -4.11 13.56
CA SER A 111 14.22 -5.09 12.52
C SER A 111 14.14 -4.53 11.09
N ASN A 112 13.33 -3.50 10.84
CA ASN A 112 13.21 -2.85 9.54
C ASN A 112 14.29 -1.78 9.29
N ILE A 113 15.08 -1.44 10.31
CA ILE A 113 16.14 -0.41 10.27
C ILE A 113 17.53 -1.03 10.06
N LYS A 114 17.68 -2.36 10.24
CA LYS A 114 18.89 -3.11 9.88
C LYS A 114 18.86 -3.56 8.43
#